data_AF-A0A059AR45-F1
#
_entry.id   AF-A0A059AR45-F1
#
_cell.length_a   1.000
_cell.length_b   1.000
_cell.length_c   1.000
_cell.angle_alpha   90.00
_cell.angle_beta   90.00
_cell.angle_gamma   90.00
#
_symmetry.space_group_name_H-M   'P 1'
#
loop_
_entity.id
_entity.type
_entity.pdbx_description
1 polymer ?
#
loop_
_entity_poly.entity_id
_entity_poly.type
_entity_poly.pdbx_seq_one_letter_code
_entity_poly.pdbx_strand_id
1 'polypeptide(L)'
;MGRGRVQLKRIENKISRQVTFSKRRTGLLKKAHEISVLCDADVALIVFSTKGKLFEFSTDSCMESILERYERYTYAERQQVATDSPQVQGSWSLEYPKLVARIEVLQRNIRNLSGEELDPLSLRELQYLEQQLDTALKRIRTRKNQLMHESISQLQKKEKSLQEQNNVLSKKIKENEKVMRESGQWEQQTPAPTTSSFMLQPTLPLPSLTIGNTFQTPHVLGGAEQEERSQARPANTLMPPWMIRRSNE
;
A
#
# COMPACT_ATOMS: atom_id res chain seq x y z
N MET A 1 5.80 -4.91 66.94
CA MET A 1 5.10 -3.98 67.85
C MET A 1 4.13 -3.12 67.06
N GLY A 2 2.86 -3.54 66.97
CA GLY A 2 1.84 -2.80 66.22
C GLY A 2 1.30 -1.64 67.03
N ARG A 3 1.55 -0.40 66.60
CA ARG A 3 0.81 0.79 67.07
C ARG A 3 -0.68 0.57 66.76
N GLY A 4 -1.54 0.88 67.73
CA GLY A 4 -2.97 0.57 67.72
C GLY A 4 -3.77 1.11 66.51
N ARG A 5 -5.06 0.77 66.48
CA ARG A 5 -5.98 1.09 65.38
C ARG A 5 -6.00 2.60 65.09
N VAL A 6 -5.75 2.96 63.83
CA VAL A 6 -5.79 4.35 63.35
C VAL A 6 -7.12 4.59 62.64
N GLN A 7 -7.74 5.76 62.88
CA GLN A 7 -8.96 6.18 62.18
C GLN A 7 -8.69 6.45 60.69
N LEU A 8 -9.62 6.08 59.81
CA LEU A 8 -9.57 6.39 58.37
C LEU A 8 -9.96 7.85 58.12
N LYS A 9 -9.03 8.75 58.42
CA LYS A 9 -9.12 10.19 58.12
C LYS A 9 -7.75 10.72 57.68
N ARG A 10 -7.73 11.93 57.10
CA ARG A 10 -6.50 12.61 56.72
C ARG A 10 -5.59 12.76 57.94
N ILE A 11 -4.32 12.36 57.80
CA ILE A 11 -3.31 12.55 58.85
C ILE A 11 -2.84 14.00 58.76
N GLU A 12 -3.09 14.81 59.79
CA GLU A 12 -2.77 16.24 59.77
C GLU A 12 -1.26 16.52 59.83
N ASN A 13 -0.56 15.80 60.71
CA ASN A 13 0.89 15.93 60.85
C ASN A 13 1.61 15.56 59.54
N LYS A 14 2.35 16.51 58.97
CA LYS A 14 3.03 16.38 57.67
C LYS A 14 4.08 15.26 57.67
N ILE A 15 4.86 15.11 58.74
CA ILE A 15 5.92 14.10 58.85
C ILE A 15 5.30 12.71 58.93
N SER A 16 4.33 12.53 59.84
CA SER A 16 3.61 11.26 59.97
C SER A 16 2.90 10.89 58.67
N ARG A 17 2.25 11.85 58.00
CA ARG A 17 1.59 11.64 56.71
C ARG A 17 2.58 11.19 55.64
N GLN A 18 3.76 11.79 55.56
CA GLN A 18 4.80 11.41 54.59
C GLN A 18 5.30 9.97 54.84
N VAL A 19 5.61 9.63 56.09
CA VAL A 19 6.08 8.28 56.44
C VAL A 19 4.99 7.24 56.19
N THR A 20 3.74 7.54 56.56
CA THR A 20 2.61 6.65 56.30
C THR A 20 2.34 6.49 54.81
N PHE A 21 2.42 7.56 54.02
CA PHE A 21 2.30 7.50 52.56
C PHE A 21 3.33 6.55 51.96
N SER A 22 4.61 6.72 52.30
CA SER A 22 5.67 5.84 51.79
C SER A 22 5.41 4.37 52.14
N LYS A 23 5.06 4.07 53.40
CA LYS A 23 4.79 2.69 53.84
C LYS A 23 3.53 2.09 53.20
N ARG A 24 2.42 2.83 53.17
CA ARG A 24 1.15 2.34 52.61
C ARG A 24 1.21 2.20 51.10
N ARG A 25 1.87 3.12 50.39
CA ARG A 25 2.07 3.02 48.94
C ARG A 25 2.88 1.77 48.59
N THR A 26 3.98 1.51 49.29
CA THR A 26 4.75 0.28 49.09
C THR A 26 3.94 -0.97 49.43
N GLY A 27 3.16 -0.95 50.52
CA GLY A 27 2.27 -2.07 50.85
C GLY A 27 1.18 -2.31 49.81
N LEU A 28 0.61 -1.25 49.23
CA LEU A 28 -0.39 -1.33 48.16
C LEU A 28 0.21 -1.91 46.88
N LEU A 29 1.42 -1.46 46.50
CA LEU A 29 2.14 -2.00 45.34
C LEU A 29 2.40 -3.50 45.50
N LYS A 30 2.83 -3.94 46.69
CA LYS A 30 3.02 -5.37 46.97
C LYS A 30 1.73 -6.17 46.78
N LYS A 31 0.59 -5.66 47.26
CA LYS A 31 -0.71 -6.31 47.06
C LYS A 31 -1.15 -6.34 45.61
N ALA A 32 -0.93 -5.26 44.86
CA ALA A 32 -1.24 -5.21 43.43
C ALA A 32 -0.41 -6.26 42.66
N HIS A 33 0.87 -6.39 43.00
CA HIS A 33 1.74 -7.42 42.44
C HIS A 33 1.30 -8.84 42.84
N GLU A 34 0.94 -9.08 44.10
CA GLU A 34 0.39 -10.37 44.55
C GLU A 34 -0.85 -10.76 43.73
N ILE A 35 -1.80 -9.84 43.51
CA ILE A 35 -3.01 -10.10 42.72
C ILE A 35 -2.64 -10.44 41.27
N SER A 36 -1.73 -9.68 40.67
CA SER A 36 -1.31 -9.94 39.29
C SER A 36 -0.74 -11.35 39.13
N VAL A 37 0.16 -11.76 40.04
CA VAL A 37 0.82 -13.06 39.95
C VAL A 37 -0.12 -14.21 40.33
N LEU A 38 -0.94 -14.05 41.37
CA LEU A 38 -1.81 -15.12 41.86
C LEU A 38 -3.02 -15.39 40.96
N CYS A 39 -3.49 -14.36 40.24
CA CYS A 39 -4.72 -14.44 39.45
C CYS A 39 -4.49 -14.23 37.94
N ASP A 40 -3.24 -14.13 37.49
CA ASP A 40 -2.87 -13.81 36.10
C ASP A 40 -3.64 -12.60 35.56
N ALA A 41 -3.64 -11.53 36.36
CA ALA A 41 -4.41 -10.32 36.11
C ALA A 41 -3.48 -9.15 35.74
N ASP A 42 -3.88 -8.39 34.72
CA ASP A 42 -3.25 -7.11 34.42
C ASP A 42 -3.71 -6.04 35.42
N VAL A 43 -2.76 -5.46 36.15
CA VAL A 43 -3.03 -4.49 37.22
C VAL A 43 -2.18 -3.25 37.03
N ALA A 44 -2.82 -2.08 36.97
CA ALA A 44 -2.15 -0.79 36.98
C ALA A 44 -2.52 -0.01 38.25
N LEU A 45 -1.54 0.70 38.82
CA LEU A 45 -1.72 1.57 39.97
C LEU A 45 -1.03 2.92 39.70
N ILE A 46 -1.79 4.00 39.81
CA ILE A 46 -1.31 5.37 39.65
C ILE A 46 -1.60 6.14 40.94
N VAL A 47 -0.57 6.74 41.55
CA VAL A 47 -0.68 7.49 42.81
C VAL A 47 0.02 8.84 42.70
N PHE A 48 -0.75 9.91 42.82
CA PHE A 48 -0.20 11.26 42.95
C PHE A 48 -0.05 11.65 44.43
N SER A 49 1.15 12.09 44.80
CA SER A 49 1.34 12.71 46.12
C SER A 49 0.70 14.10 46.17
N THR A 50 0.50 14.63 47.38
CA THR A 50 0.02 16.02 47.57
C THR A 50 0.97 17.09 47.02
N LYS A 51 2.18 16.72 46.59
CA LYS A 51 3.15 17.59 45.94
C LYS A 51 3.16 17.43 44.40
N GLY A 52 2.21 16.67 43.84
CA GLY A 52 2.13 16.40 42.41
C GLY A 52 3.09 15.32 41.89
N LYS A 53 3.95 14.74 42.74
CA LYS A 53 4.82 13.63 42.31
C LYS A 53 3.99 12.39 41.96
N LEU A 54 4.21 11.87 40.76
CA LEU A 54 3.65 10.61 40.25
C LEU A 54 4.43 9.41 40.79
N PHE A 55 3.70 8.40 41.21
CA PHE A 55 4.20 7.06 41.50
C PHE A 55 3.31 6.05 40.81
N GLU A 56 3.89 5.18 40.02
CA GLU A 56 3.14 4.26 39.19
C GLU A 56 3.69 2.83 39.29
N PHE A 57 2.83 1.87 38.99
CA PHE A 57 3.14 0.44 38.89
C PHE A 57 2.23 -0.18 37.83
N SER A 58 2.80 -0.99 36.95
CA SER A 58 2.07 -1.86 36.03
C SER A 58 2.62 -3.28 36.13
N THR A 59 1.82 -4.23 35.68
CA THR A 59 2.25 -5.60 35.40
C THR A 59 3.16 -5.63 34.16
N ASP A 60 3.57 -6.82 33.71
CA ASP A 60 4.50 -6.98 32.58
C ASP A 60 3.98 -6.35 31.28
N SER A 61 2.66 -6.25 31.14
CA SER A 61 1.98 -5.35 30.22
C SER A 61 2.33 -3.90 30.60
N CYS A 62 3.16 -3.22 29.81
CA CYS A 62 3.58 -1.83 30.08
C CYS A 62 2.37 -0.94 30.39
N MET A 63 2.52 0.06 31.26
CA MET A 63 1.43 0.98 31.69
C MET A 63 0.56 1.47 30.53
N GLU A 64 1.19 1.84 29.42
CA GLU A 64 0.53 2.29 28.19
C GLU A 64 -0.47 1.27 27.64
N SER A 65 -0.10 -0.01 27.59
CA SER A 65 -0.97 -1.08 27.08
C SER A 65 -2.21 -1.34 27.95
N ILE A 66 -2.06 -1.23 29.28
CA ILE A 66 -3.19 -1.39 30.21
C ILE A 66 -4.13 -0.19 30.09
N LEU A 67 -3.58 1.02 30.00
CA LEU A 67 -4.36 2.25 29.79
C LEU A 67 -5.10 2.22 28.46
N GLU A 68 -4.43 1.81 27.38
CA GLU A 68 -5.07 1.66 26.06
C GLU A 68 -6.21 0.63 26.11
N ARG A 69 -6.00 -0.52 26.76
CA ARG A 69 -7.05 -1.52 26.94
C ARG A 69 -8.22 -0.97 27.75
N TYR A 70 -7.96 -0.23 28.82
CA TYR A 70 -8.98 0.43 29.63
C TYR A 70 -9.77 1.47 28.80
N GLU A 71 -9.10 2.28 27.99
CA GLU A 71 -9.75 3.25 27.10
C GLU A 71 -10.66 2.58 26.08
N ARG A 72 -10.21 1.48 25.46
CA ARG A 72 -11.02 0.69 24.51
C ARG A 72 -12.25 0.08 25.19
N TYR A 73 -12.10 -0.49 26.38
CA TYR A 73 -13.20 -1.07 27.14
C TYR A 73 -14.22 -0.01 27.60
N THR A 74 -13.74 1.08 28.19
CA THR A 74 -14.63 2.18 28.60
C THR A 74 -15.32 2.83 27.41
N TYR A 75 -14.69 2.88 26.23
CA TYR A 75 -15.32 3.36 25.00
C TYR A 75 -16.44 2.42 24.49
N ALA A 76 -16.23 1.11 24.56
CA ALA A 76 -17.24 0.11 24.19
C ALA A 76 -18.42 0.10 25.18
N GLU A 77 -18.15 0.18 26.49
CA GLU A 77 -19.17 0.26 27.54
C GLU A 77 -19.97 1.58 27.45
N ARG A 78 -19.29 2.70 27.17
CA ARG A 78 -19.96 4.00 26.98
C ARG A 78 -20.83 4.06 25.73
N GLN A 79 -20.53 3.33 24.67
CA GLN A 79 -21.45 3.19 23.51
C GLN A 79 -22.73 2.44 23.88
N GLN A 80 -22.71 1.57 24.89
CA GLN A 80 -23.91 0.88 25.38
C GLN A 80 -24.70 1.72 26.39
N VAL A 81 -24.06 2.67 27.09
CA VAL A 81 -24.69 3.56 28.08
C VAL A 81 -25.07 4.93 27.51
N ALA A 82 -24.71 5.23 26.26
CA ALA A 82 -24.97 6.49 25.54
C ALA A 82 -26.46 6.76 25.18
N THR A 83 -27.39 6.33 26.03
CA THR A 83 -28.74 6.89 26.03
C THR A 83 -28.80 8.16 26.89
N ASP A 84 -27.95 8.32 27.93
CA ASP A 84 -28.07 9.48 28.83
C ASP A 84 -26.71 9.95 29.42
N SER A 85 -26.29 11.19 29.07
CA SER A 85 -25.39 12.11 29.81
C SER A 85 -24.03 12.50 29.17
N PRO A 86 -23.59 13.79 29.23
CA PRO A 86 -22.63 14.43 28.29
C PRO A 86 -21.15 14.37 28.69
N GLN A 87 -20.76 13.68 29.76
CA GLN A 87 -19.46 13.92 30.42
C GLN A 87 -18.24 13.22 29.78
N VAL A 88 -18.43 12.53 28.65
CA VAL A 88 -17.37 11.87 27.85
C VAL A 88 -16.63 12.86 26.93
N GLN A 89 -17.10 14.10 26.85
CA GLN A 89 -16.60 15.19 26.02
C GLN A 89 -15.34 15.89 26.59
N GLY A 90 -14.41 15.19 27.24
CA GLY A 90 -13.23 15.82 27.87
C GLY A 90 -11.95 15.72 27.03
N SER A 91 -11.57 14.48 26.67
CA SER A 91 -10.32 14.18 25.96
C SER A 91 -10.46 14.43 24.44
N TRP A 92 -11.51 13.88 23.84
CA TRP A 92 -11.84 14.15 22.42
C TRP A 92 -12.29 15.59 22.18
N SER A 93 -12.89 16.27 23.17
CA SER A 93 -13.33 17.65 22.98
C SER A 93 -12.19 18.64 22.82
N LEU A 94 -10.95 18.28 23.18
CA LEU A 94 -9.80 19.14 22.96
C LEU A 94 -8.98 18.70 21.74
N GLU A 95 -8.78 17.39 21.55
CA GLU A 95 -8.01 16.86 20.42
C GLU A 95 -8.76 16.93 19.09
N TYR A 96 -10.09 16.75 19.09
CA TYR A 96 -10.89 16.85 17.88
C TYR A 96 -10.90 18.28 17.31
N PRO A 97 -11.16 19.35 18.08
CA PRO A 97 -11.06 20.71 17.54
C PRO A 97 -9.66 21.09 17.07
N LYS A 98 -8.60 20.61 17.74
CA LYS A 98 -7.22 20.80 17.26
C LYS A 98 -6.99 20.16 15.89
N LEU A 99 -7.50 18.94 15.71
CA LEU A 99 -7.38 18.23 14.43
C LEU A 99 -8.21 18.91 13.34
N VAL A 100 -9.44 19.31 13.65
CA VAL A 100 -10.32 20.04 12.72
C VAL A 100 -9.68 21.36 12.28
N ALA A 101 -9.18 22.16 13.22
CA ALA A 101 -8.46 23.41 12.91
C ALA A 101 -7.24 23.15 12.00
N ARG A 102 -6.52 22.05 12.22
CA ARG A 102 -5.38 21.67 11.36
C ARG A 102 -5.83 21.29 9.95
N ILE A 103 -6.93 20.57 9.81
CA ILE A 103 -7.53 20.23 8.51
C ILE A 103 -7.96 21.50 7.78
N GLU A 104 -8.64 22.42 8.46
CA GLU A 104 -9.10 23.69 7.89
C GLU A 104 -7.93 24.53 7.35
N VAL A 105 -6.84 24.65 8.12
CA VAL A 105 -5.62 25.36 7.67
C VAL A 105 -5.02 24.69 6.43
N LEU A 106 -4.94 23.35 6.41
CA LEU A 106 -4.41 22.63 5.25
C LEU A 106 -5.30 22.80 4.01
N GLN A 107 -6.62 22.70 4.16
CA GLN A 107 -7.56 22.92 3.06
C GLN A 107 -7.48 24.34 2.53
N ARG A 108 -7.39 25.35 3.41
CA ARG A 108 -7.19 26.75 3.02
C ARG A 108 -5.88 26.94 2.26
N ASN A 109 -4.80 26.32 2.72
CA ASN A 109 -3.52 26.37 2.01
C ASN A 109 -3.60 25.74 0.62
N ILE A 110 -4.31 24.62 0.46
CA ILE A 110 -4.54 24.02 -0.86
C ILE A 110 -5.30 24.99 -1.76
N ARG A 111 -6.39 25.59 -1.28
CA ARG A 111 -7.18 26.58 -2.03
C ARG A 111 -6.32 27.78 -2.45
N ASN A 112 -5.53 28.33 -1.53
CA ASN A 112 -4.61 29.42 -1.84
C ASN A 112 -3.59 29.01 -2.93
N LEU A 113 -3.00 27.82 -2.81
CA LEU A 113 -2.04 27.30 -3.81
C LEU A 113 -2.70 27.04 -5.17
N SER A 114 -4.00 26.74 -5.22
CA SER A 114 -4.78 26.66 -6.46
C SER A 114 -5.30 28.01 -6.97
N GLY A 115 -5.01 29.12 -6.27
CA GLY A 115 -5.40 30.47 -6.66
C GLY A 115 -6.81 30.88 -6.23
N GLU A 116 -7.41 30.15 -5.29
CA GLU A 116 -8.75 30.41 -4.73
C GLU A 116 -8.65 31.11 -3.36
N GLU A 117 -9.70 31.85 -2.97
CA GLU A 117 -9.83 32.51 -1.65
C GLU A 117 -8.60 33.36 -1.24
N LEU A 118 -8.08 34.16 -2.18
CA LEU A 118 -6.86 34.97 -1.98
C LEU A 118 -7.10 36.32 -1.29
N ASP A 119 -8.34 36.81 -1.25
CA ASP A 119 -8.72 38.10 -0.65
C ASP A 119 -8.20 38.37 0.79
N PRO A 120 -8.13 37.37 1.70
CA PRO A 120 -7.67 37.58 3.06
C PRO A 120 -6.14 37.57 3.22
N LEU A 121 -5.37 37.30 2.15
CA LEU A 121 -3.91 37.32 2.20
C LEU A 121 -3.39 38.75 2.07
N SER A 122 -2.38 39.09 2.86
CA SER A 122 -1.63 40.34 2.67
C SER A 122 -0.77 40.28 1.40
N LEU A 123 -0.38 41.44 0.87
CA LEU A 123 0.49 41.54 -0.30
C LEU A 123 1.80 40.74 -0.12
N ARG A 124 2.37 40.76 1.09
CA ARG A 124 3.61 40.02 1.40
C ARG A 124 3.41 38.51 1.34
N GLU A 125 2.27 38.03 1.84
CA GLU A 125 1.93 36.60 1.79
C GLU A 125 1.64 36.15 0.36
N LEU A 126 1.01 37.00 -0.45
CA LEU A 126 0.77 36.73 -1.87
C LEU A 126 2.08 36.66 -2.67
N GLN A 127 3.00 37.59 -2.45
CA GLN A 127 4.34 37.55 -3.06
C GLN A 127 5.12 36.29 -2.67
N TYR A 128 5.01 35.88 -1.40
CA TYR A 128 5.62 34.64 -0.93
C TYR A 128 5.01 33.41 -1.61
N LEU A 129 3.69 33.37 -1.73
CA LEU A 129 2.96 32.29 -2.40
C LEU A 129 3.36 32.19 -3.89
N GLU A 130 3.44 33.33 -4.59
CA GLU A 130 3.90 33.41 -5.98
C GLU A 130 5.33 32.87 -6.12
N GLN A 131 6.25 33.31 -5.27
CA GLN A 131 7.64 32.84 -5.30
C GLN A 131 7.74 31.34 -5.04
N GLN A 132 6.93 30.80 -4.12
CA GLN A 132 6.85 29.37 -3.86
C GLN A 132 6.37 28.60 -5.08
N LEU A 133 5.28 29.04 -5.72
CA LEU A 133 4.71 28.39 -6.90
C LEU A 133 5.68 28.43 -8.08
N ASP A 134 6.32 29.57 -8.35
CA ASP A 134 7.30 29.71 -9.43
C ASP A 134 8.51 28.78 -9.21
N THR A 135 9.01 28.71 -7.97
CA THR A 135 10.10 27.79 -7.61
C THR A 135 9.70 26.32 -7.79
N ALA A 136 8.51 25.94 -7.32
CA ALA A 136 7.99 24.58 -7.46
C ALA A 136 7.80 24.21 -8.94
N LEU A 137 7.24 25.11 -9.74
CA LEU A 137 7.00 24.92 -11.16
C LEU A 137 8.30 24.81 -11.97
N LYS A 138 9.32 25.62 -11.64
CA LYS A 138 10.68 25.48 -12.22
C LYS A 138 11.27 24.10 -11.93
N ARG A 139 11.15 23.61 -10.68
CA ARG A 139 11.62 22.26 -10.29
C ARG A 139 10.88 21.16 -11.06
N ILE A 140 9.55 21.24 -11.14
CA ILE A 140 8.73 20.26 -11.86
C ILE A 140 9.11 20.23 -13.35
N ARG A 141 9.22 21.39 -14.01
CA ARG A 141 9.62 21.48 -15.42
C ARG A 141 11.01 20.88 -15.65
N THR A 142 11.98 21.23 -14.81
CA THR A 142 13.34 20.70 -14.90
C THR A 142 13.35 19.17 -14.78
N ARG A 143 12.64 18.62 -13.79
CA ARG A 143 12.54 17.17 -13.60
C ARG A 143 11.84 16.48 -14.75
N LYS A 144 10.75 17.06 -15.26
CA LYS A 144 10.01 16.52 -16.41
C LYS A 144 10.89 16.48 -17.66
N ASN A 145 11.63 17.55 -17.95
CA ASN A 145 12.55 17.61 -19.07
C ASN A 145 13.68 16.58 -18.92
N GLN A 146 14.25 16.46 -17.72
CA GLN A 146 15.29 15.46 -17.44
C GLN A 146 14.79 14.03 -17.72
N LEU A 147 13.60 13.67 -17.21
CA LEU A 147 13.00 12.35 -17.45
C LEU A 147 12.70 12.11 -18.93
N MET A 148 12.25 13.15 -19.65
CA MET A 148 12.02 13.06 -21.09
C MET A 148 13.32 12.82 -21.86
N HIS A 149 14.39 13.54 -21.55
CA HIS A 149 15.71 13.32 -22.16
C HIS A 149 16.27 11.94 -21.88
N GLU A 150 16.08 11.44 -20.65
CA GLU A 150 16.47 10.08 -20.27
C GLU A 150 15.71 9.04 -21.10
N SER A 151 14.39 9.20 -21.24
CA SER A 151 13.55 8.31 -22.07
C SER A 151 13.97 8.33 -23.55
N ILE A 152 14.21 9.51 -24.12
CA ILE A 152 14.70 9.64 -25.51
C ILE A 152 16.04 8.92 -25.67
N SER A 153 16.96 9.11 -24.72
CA SER A 153 18.28 8.48 -24.76
C SER A 153 18.20 6.95 -24.70
N GLN A 154 17.29 6.42 -23.87
CA GLN A 154 17.04 4.98 -23.77
C GLN A 154 16.47 4.42 -25.08
N LEU A 155 15.49 5.11 -25.69
CA LEU A 155 14.90 4.70 -26.96
C LEU A 155 15.91 4.73 -28.11
N GLN A 156 16.73 5.77 -28.21
CA GLN A 156 17.79 5.86 -29.22
C GLN A 156 18.84 4.74 -29.09
N LYS A 157 19.19 4.33 -27.85
CA LYS A 157 20.07 3.17 -27.64
C LYS A 157 19.42 1.88 -28.12
N LYS A 158 18.11 1.71 -27.84
CA LYS A 158 17.36 0.53 -28.28
C LYS A 158 17.23 0.47 -29.80
N GLU A 159 16.94 1.60 -30.45
CA GLU A 159 16.90 1.73 -31.91
C GLU A 159 18.22 1.29 -32.54
N LYS A 160 19.36 1.81 -32.05
CA LYS A 160 20.68 1.42 -32.54
C LYS A 160 20.97 -0.07 -32.37
N SER A 161 20.62 -0.63 -31.21
CA SER A 161 20.79 -2.07 -30.95
C SER A 161 19.95 -2.94 -31.88
N LEU A 162 18.70 -2.55 -32.13
CA LEU A 162 17.81 -3.28 -33.03
C LEU A 162 18.27 -3.15 -34.49
N GLN A 163 18.75 -1.97 -34.88
CA GLN A 163 19.30 -1.76 -36.21
C GLN A 163 20.51 -2.66 -36.48
N GLU A 164 21.41 -2.80 -35.50
CA GLU A 164 22.55 -3.69 -35.61
C GLU A 164 22.12 -5.16 -35.72
N GLN A 165 21.16 -5.60 -34.91
CA GLN A 165 20.59 -6.95 -35.00
C GLN A 165 19.96 -7.20 -36.38
N ASN A 166 19.18 -6.26 -36.90
CA ASN A 166 18.57 -6.36 -38.22
C ASN A 166 19.62 -6.41 -39.35
N ASN A 167 20.71 -5.63 -39.23
CA ASN A 167 21.81 -5.68 -40.18
C ASN A 167 22.49 -7.07 -40.20
N VAL A 168 22.74 -7.65 -39.03
CA VAL A 168 23.31 -9.01 -38.90
C VAL A 168 22.38 -10.06 -39.47
N LEU A 169 21.09 -10.01 -39.15
CA LEU A 169 20.08 -10.94 -39.68
C LEU A 169 19.97 -10.82 -41.21
N SER A 170 19.96 -9.60 -41.74
CA SER A 170 19.91 -9.37 -43.19
C SER A 170 21.13 -9.96 -43.91
N LYS A 171 22.33 -9.88 -43.31
CA LYS A 171 23.53 -10.54 -43.83
C LYS A 171 23.38 -12.07 -43.83
N LYS A 172 22.89 -12.65 -42.73
CA LYS A 172 22.65 -14.10 -42.62
C LYS A 172 21.62 -14.61 -43.62
N ILE A 173 20.54 -13.86 -43.87
CA ILE A 173 19.53 -14.21 -44.89
C ILE A 173 20.19 -14.25 -46.27
N LYS A 174 20.96 -13.22 -46.65
CA LYS A 174 21.66 -13.18 -47.94
C LYS A 174 22.65 -14.33 -48.11
N GLU A 175 23.37 -14.68 -47.05
CA GLU A 175 24.28 -15.83 -47.03
C GLU A 175 23.52 -17.15 -47.22
N ASN A 176 22.43 -17.36 -46.48
CA ASN A 176 21.61 -18.56 -46.56
C ASN A 176 20.92 -18.70 -47.94
N GLU A 177 20.46 -17.61 -48.53
CA GLU A 177 19.94 -17.58 -49.92
C GLU A 177 21.01 -17.94 -50.95
N LYS A 178 22.28 -17.60 -50.70
CA LYS A 178 23.41 -18.00 -51.57
C LYS A 178 23.66 -19.50 -51.44
N VAL A 179 23.72 -20.02 -50.20
CA VAL A 179 23.88 -21.45 -49.92
C VAL A 179 22.74 -22.28 -50.53
N MET A 180 21.48 -21.83 -50.41
CA MET A 180 20.32 -22.51 -51.01
C MET A 180 20.36 -22.51 -52.54
N ARG A 181 20.80 -21.41 -53.18
CA ARG A 181 20.99 -21.36 -54.63
C ARG A 181 22.11 -22.28 -55.11
N GLU A 182 23.18 -22.40 -54.33
CA GLU A 182 24.27 -23.34 -54.61
C GLU A 182 23.79 -24.78 -54.44
N SER A 183 23.08 -25.12 -53.34
CA SER A 183 22.53 -26.47 -53.10
C SER A 183 21.50 -26.92 -54.14
N GLY A 184 20.62 -26.02 -54.60
CA GLY A 184 19.64 -26.32 -55.67
C GLY A 184 20.27 -26.57 -57.05
N GLN A 185 21.51 -26.09 -57.30
CA GLN A 185 22.27 -26.45 -58.50
C GLN A 185 22.87 -27.86 -58.43
N TRP A 186 23.25 -28.34 -57.23
CA TRP A 186 23.74 -29.71 -57.05
C TRP A 186 22.62 -30.76 -57.20
N GLU A 187 21.39 -30.42 -56.83
CA GLU A 187 20.23 -31.33 -56.90
C GLU A 187 19.65 -31.51 -58.32
N GLN A 188 19.98 -30.61 -59.27
CA GLN A 188 19.65 -30.80 -60.70
C GLN A 188 20.67 -31.62 -61.48
N GLN A 189 21.79 -32.05 -60.86
CA GLN A 189 22.88 -32.76 -61.56
C GLN A 189 23.01 -34.25 -61.19
N THR A 190 22.09 -34.83 -60.42
CA THR A 190 22.04 -36.29 -60.23
C THR A 190 21.05 -36.95 -61.20
N PRO A 191 21.52 -37.71 -62.22
CA PRO A 191 20.66 -38.57 -63.00
C PRO A 191 20.31 -39.84 -62.20
N ALA A 192 19.05 -40.25 -62.21
CA ALA A 192 18.65 -41.58 -61.77
C ALA A 192 19.20 -42.65 -62.74
N PRO A 193 19.67 -43.81 -62.27
CA PRO A 193 19.74 -45.00 -63.10
C PRO A 193 18.54 -45.92 -62.83
N THR A 194 17.92 -46.33 -63.92
CA THR A 194 16.82 -47.30 -63.99
C THR A 194 17.37 -48.72 -63.81
N THR A 195 16.87 -49.49 -62.83
CA THR A 195 16.74 -50.96 -62.96
C THR A 195 15.63 -51.53 -62.07
N SER A 196 14.81 -52.36 -62.71
CA SER A 196 13.98 -53.45 -62.19
C SER A 196 12.65 -53.14 -61.47
N SER A 197 11.61 -53.58 -62.17
CA SER A 197 10.21 -53.78 -61.76
C SER A 197 10.04 -54.49 -60.41
N PHE A 198 9.20 -53.94 -59.52
CA PHE A 198 8.20 -54.73 -58.80
C PHE A 198 6.99 -53.85 -58.44
N MET A 199 5.82 -54.40 -58.70
CA MET A 199 4.49 -53.83 -58.55
C MET A 199 4.23 -53.24 -57.16
N LEU A 200 3.45 -52.15 -57.10
CA LEU A 200 2.18 -52.11 -56.35
C LEU A 200 1.31 -50.93 -56.84
N GLN A 201 0.01 -51.19 -56.82
CA GLN A 201 -1.10 -50.61 -57.58
C GLN A 201 -1.53 -49.17 -57.20
N PRO A 202 -2.39 -48.54 -58.04
CA PRO A 202 -2.90 -47.19 -57.83
C PRO A 202 -4.21 -47.18 -57.01
N THR A 203 -4.32 -46.29 -56.03
CA THR A 203 -5.61 -45.89 -55.46
C THR A 203 -5.65 -44.38 -55.20
N LEU A 204 -6.53 -43.71 -55.95
CA LEU A 204 -7.15 -42.41 -55.68
C LEU A 204 -7.72 -42.30 -54.24
N PRO A 205 -8.32 -41.16 -53.83
CA PRO A 205 -7.86 -39.77 -53.81
C PRO A 205 -7.93 -39.17 -52.38
N LEU A 206 -7.41 -37.94 -52.23
CA LEU A 206 -7.66 -36.89 -51.19
C LEU A 206 -8.70 -37.18 -50.07
N PRO A 207 -8.44 -36.71 -48.83
CA PRO A 207 -8.91 -35.35 -48.52
C PRO A 207 -7.98 -34.51 -47.62
N SER A 208 -8.10 -33.20 -47.81
CA SER A 208 -7.83 -32.16 -46.82
C SER A 208 -8.47 -32.47 -45.47
N LEU A 209 -7.85 -32.02 -44.35
CA LEU A 209 -8.48 -31.22 -43.29
C LEU A 209 -7.53 -31.10 -42.08
N THR A 210 -7.20 -29.85 -41.77
CA THR A 210 -7.34 -29.15 -40.48
C THR A 210 -7.29 -29.90 -39.13
N ILE A 211 -6.66 -29.19 -38.17
CA ILE A 211 -6.94 -29.05 -36.72
C ILE A 211 -6.02 -29.83 -35.75
N GLY A 212 -5.39 -29.04 -34.86
CA GLY A 212 -5.54 -29.25 -33.42
C GLY A 212 -4.28 -29.65 -32.65
N ASN A 213 -3.70 -28.71 -31.89
CA ASN A 213 -2.93 -29.06 -30.70
C ASN A 213 -3.80 -28.80 -29.47
N THR A 214 -4.35 -29.89 -28.94
CA THR A 214 -4.81 -30.04 -27.56
C THR A 214 -3.60 -30.40 -26.67
N PHE A 215 -3.45 -29.73 -25.53
CA PHE A 215 -2.67 -30.26 -24.40
C PHE A 215 -3.61 -31.02 -23.44
N GLN A 216 -3.07 -32.09 -22.85
CA GLN A 216 -3.75 -33.16 -22.12
C GLN A 216 -4.17 -32.82 -20.65
N THR A 217 -5.39 -33.27 -20.29
CA THR A 217 -5.89 -34.01 -19.08
C THR A 217 -5.54 -33.58 -17.63
N PRO A 218 -6.26 -34.01 -16.53
CA PRO A 218 -7.33 -35.02 -16.43
C PRO A 218 -8.59 -34.71 -15.53
N HIS A 219 -9.69 -35.43 -15.84
CA HIS A 219 -10.71 -36.09 -14.99
C HIS A 219 -11.22 -35.46 -13.66
N VAL A 220 -12.55 -35.23 -13.54
CA VAL A 220 -13.53 -35.83 -12.58
C VAL A 220 -14.91 -35.09 -12.67
N LEU A 221 -15.98 -35.86 -12.47
CA LEU A 221 -17.45 -35.67 -12.58
C LEU A 221 -18.11 -34.33 -12.13
N GLY A 222 -19.15 -33.92 -12.88
CA GLY A 222 -20.54 -33.87 -12.36
C GLY A 222 -21.26 -32.52 -12.16
N GLY A 223 -22.21 -32.20 -13.05
CA GLY A 223 -23.41 -31.34 -12.85
C GLY A 223 -23.18 -29.81 -12.73
N ALA A 224 -24.07 -28.89 -13.11
CA ALA A 224 -25.30 -28.86 -13.90
C ALA A 224 -25.56 -27.35 -14.22
N GLU A 225 -26.47 -27.07 -15.17
CA GLU A 225 -27.25 -25.81 -15.33
C GLU A 225 -26.71 -24.66 -16.23
N GLN A 226 -27.16 -24.72 -17.49
CA GLN A 226 -27.91 -23.72 -18.28
C GLN A 226 -27.60 -22.20 -18.26
N GLU A 227 -27.24 -21.76 -19.47
CA GLU A 227 -27.76 -20.65 -20.29
C GLU A 227 -27.25 -19.20 -20.16
N GLU A 228 -26.73 -18.76 -21.32
CA GLU A 228 -26.22 -17.45 -21.72
C GLU A 228 -27.30 -16.37 -21.90
N ARG A 229 -26.93 -15.10 -21.73
CA ARG A 229 -26.77 -14.16 -22.88
C ARG A 229 -26.10 -12.84 -22.46
N SER A 230 -25.02 -12.47 -23.14
CA SER A 230 -24.78 -11.14 -23.78
C SER A 230 -23.30 -10.94 -24.09
N GLN A 231 -23.00 -10.83 -25.38
CA GLN A 231 -21.67 -10.73 -26.00
C GLN A 231 -20.98 -9.38 -25.73
N ALA A 232 -19.67 -9.42 -25.44
CA ALA A 232 -18.76 -8.29 -25.54
C ALA A 232 -17.52 -8.68 -26.37
N ARG A 233 -17.25 -7.89 -27.43
CA ARG A 233 -16.01 -7.93 -28.23
C ARG A 233 -14.87 -7.22 -27.46
N PRO A 234 -13.61 -7.70 -27.47
CA PRO A 234 -12.50 -6.96 -26.91
C PRO A 234 -11.84 -6.07 -27.97
N ALA A 235 -11.75 -4.77 -27.69
CA ALA A 235 -10.86 -3.86 -28.41
C ALA A 235 -9.55 -3.75 -27.63
N ASN A 236 -8.46 -4.24 -28.23
CA ASN A 236 -7.10 -3.92 -27.80
C ASN A 236 -6.87 -2.42 -27.97
N THR A 237 -6.66 -1.68 -26.87
CA THR A 237 -6.14 -0.30 -26.96
C THR A 237 -5.09 -0.09 -25.89
N LEU A 238 -3.84 0.05 -26.35
CA LEU A 238 -2.60 0.18 -25.59
C LEU A 238 -2.31 1.65 -25.20
N MET A 239 -3.30 2.42 -24.72
CA MET A 239 -3.03 3.78 -24.21
C MET A 239 -3.94 4.23 -23.05
N PRO A 240 -3.37 4.84 -21.99
CA PRO A 240 -4.12 5.26 -20.80
C PRO A 240 -4.93 6.57 -21.00
N PRO A 241 -6.02 6.75 -20.23
CA PRO A 241 -7.07 7.75 -20.51
C PRO A 241 -6.67 9.24 -20.42
N TRP A 242 -5.54 9.56 -19.78
CA TRP A 242 -5.08 10.95 -19.62
C TRP A 242 -4.42 11.53 -20.88
N MET A 243 -4.21 10.72 -21.92
CA MET A 243 -3.50 11.12 -23.13
C MET A 243 -4.39 11.71 -24.23
N ILE A 244 -5.71 11.77 -24.01
CA ILE A 244 -6.66 12.39 -24.95
C ILE A 244 -6.83 13.86 -24.56
N ARG A 245 -6.03 14.75 -25.16
CA ARG A 245 -6.41 16.18 -25.25
C ARG A 245 -7.55 16.29 -26.26
N ARG A 246 -8.75 16.64 -25.80
CA ARG A 246 -9.81 17.15 -26.69
C ARG A 246 -9.39 18.54 -27.17
N SER A 247 -9.14 18.67 -28.46
CA SER A 247 -9.05 19.96 -29.13
C SER A 247 -10.46 20.44 -29.44
N ASN A 248 -10.78 21.65 -28.97
CA ASN A 248 -11.88 22.56 -29.31
C ASN A 248 -13.30 22.02 -29.52
N GLU A 249 -14.21 22.54 -28.70
CA GLU A 249 -15.26 23.46 -29.15
C GLU A 249 -15.38 24.61 -28.14
#